data_AF-A0A354J986-F1
#
_entry.id   AF-A0A354J986-F1
#
_cell.length_a   1.000
_cell.length_b   1.000
_cell.length_c   1.000
_cell.angle_alpha   90.00
_cell.angle_beta   90.00
_cell.angle_gamma   90.00
#
_symmetry.space_group_name_H-M   'P 1'
#
loop_
_entity.id
_entity.type
_entity.pdbx_description
1 polymer ?
#
loop_
_entity_poly.entity_id
_entity_poly.type
_entity_poly.pdbx_seq_one_letter_code
_entity_poly.pdbx_strand_id
1 'polypeptide(L)' 'MDQNLSLYHIFNCVAEKENISHAAKQLYISQPAVSKAI' A
#
# COMPACT_ATOMS: atom_id res chain seq x y z
N MET A 1 13.48 -11.45 -2.35
CA MET A 1 13.33 -10.67 -1.10
C MET A 1 12.61 -9.34 -1.35
N ASP A 2 12.79 -8.70 -2.51
CA ASP A 2 12.18 -7.39 -2.83
C ASP A 2 10.65 -7.34 -2.78
N GLN A 3 9.97 -8.42 -3.17
CA GLN A 3 8.50 -8.48 -3.11
C GLN A 3 7.98 -8.41 -1.67
N ASN A 4 8.71 -8.95 -0.70
CA ASN A 4 8.28 -8.86 0.70
C ASN A 4 8.46 -7.44 1.24
N LEU A 5 9.49 -6.73 0.78
CA LEU A 5 9.75 -5.35 1.19
C LEU A 5 8.73 -4.38 0.58
N SER A 6 8.32 -4.60 -0.68
CA SER A 6 7.27 -3.80 -1.32
C SER A 6 5.91 -4.01 -0.65
N LEU A 7 5.53 -5.27 -0.35
CA LEU A 7 4.30 -5.57 0.37
C LEU A 7 4.30 -4.98 1.79
N TYR A 8 5.42 -5.07 2.51
CA TYR A 8 5.55 -4.46 3.84
C TYR A 8 5.44 -2.93 3.79
N HIS A 9 6.04 -2.29 2.79
CA HIS A 9 5.94 -0.85 2.60
C HIS A 9 4.49 -0.41 2.32
N ILE A 10 3.78 -1.17 1.47
CA ILE A 10 2.35 -0.92 1.20
C ILE A 10 1.53 -1.10 2.47
N PHE A 11 1.77 -2.18 3.24
CA PHE A 11 1.13 -2.43 4.53
C PHE A 11 1.35 -1.30 5.54
N ASN A 12 2.61 -0.90 5.75
CA ASN A 12 2.94 0.18 6.69
C ASN A 12 2.28 1.50 6.29
N CYS A 13 2.28 1.84 4.99
CA CYS A 13 1.64 3.06 4.50
C CYS A 13 0.11 3.03 4.69
N VAL A 14 -0.56 1.89 4.47
CA VAL A 14 -1.99 1.74 4.72
C VAL A 14 -2.31 1.87 6.20
N ALA A 15 -1.49 1.29 7.08
CA ALA A 15 -1.65 1.39 8.53
C ALA A 15 -1.51 2.83 9.02
N GLU A 16 -0.53 3.59 8.52
CA GLU A 16 -0.34 5.01 8.87
C GLU A 16 -1.47 5.92 8.39
N LYS A 17 -2.13 5.57 7.29
CA LYS A 17 -3.23 6.38 6.72
C LYS A 17 -4.61 5.99 7.19
N GLU A 18 -4.75 4.81 7.77
CA GLU A 18 -6.03 4.19 8.16
C GLU A 18 -7.07 4.19 7.00
N ASN A 19 -6.59 4.30 5.75
CA ASN A 19 -7.42 4.49 4.57
C ASN A 19 -6.70 4.08 3.28
N ILE A 20 -7.22 3.04 2.62
CA ILE A 20 -6.62 2.44 1.41
C ILE A 20 -6.56 3.44 0.25
N SER A 21 -7.60 4.25 0.05
CA SER A 21 -7.65 5.22 -1.04
C SER A 21 -6.64 6.35 -0.87
N HIS A 22 -6.38 6.78 0.36
CA HIS A 22 -5.35 7.78 0.65
C HIS A 22 -3.94 7.19 0.54
N ALA A 23 -3.73 5.95 0.99
CA ALA A 23 -2.46 5.24 0.82
C ALA A 23 -2.12 5.04 -0.67
N ALA A 24 -3.10 4.68 -1.52
CA ALA A 24 -2.90 4.53 -2.96
C ALA A 24 -2.41 5.83 -3.63
N LYS A 25 -2.98 6.98 -3.24
CA LYS A 25 -2.51 8.30 -3.71
C LYS A 25 -1.07 8.59 -3.27
N GLN A 26 -0.70 8.24 -2.04
CA GLN A 26 0.67 8.44 -1.54
C GLN A 26 1.70 7.51 -2.20
N LEU A 27 1.29 6.28 -2.50
CA LEU A 27 2.15 5.28 -3.15
C LEU A 27 2.20 5.44 -4.68
N TYR A 28 1.46 6.40 -5.25
CA TYR A 28 1.34 6.63 -6.68
C TYR A 28 0.94 5.37 -7.47
N ILE A 29 0.10 4.52 -6.89
CA ILE A 29 -0.46 3.32 -7.53
C ILE A 29 -1.99 3.32 -7.40
N SER A 30 -2.65 2.41 -8.12
CA SER A 30 -4.11 2.33 -8.08
C SER A 30 -4.59 1.77 -6.73
N GLN A 31 -5.76 2.23 -6.27
CA GLN A 31 -6.40 1.68 -5.08
C GLN A 31 -6.61 0.15 -5.16
N PRO A 32 -7.03 -0.43 -6.31
CA PRO A 32 -7.09 -1.89 -6.46
C PRO A 32 -5.73 -2.60 -6.31
N ALA A 33 -4.63 -1.98 -6.75
CA ALA A 33 -3.29 -2.55 -6.56
C ALA A 33 -2.91 -2.62 -5.08
N VAL A 34 -3.23 -1.58 -4.29
CA VAL A 34 -3.07 -1.59 -2.83
C VAL A 34 -3.96 -2.67 -2.21
N SER A 35 -5.25 -2.72 -2.58
CA SER A 35 -6.20 -3.70 -2.05
C SER A 35 -5.84 -5.16 -2.35
N LYS A 36 -5.03 -5.41 -3.38
CA LYS A 36 -4.53 -6.75 -3.72
C LYS A 36 -3.22 -7.10 -2.99
N ALA A 37 -2.48 -6.08 -2.56
CA ALA A 37 -1.18 -6.19 -1.91
C ALA A 37 -1.28 -6.28 -0.38
N ILE A 38 -2.43 -5.92 0.19
CA ILE A 38 -2.81 -6.16 1.58
C ILE A 38 -3.66 -7.42 1.65
#